data_AF-A0A378KUH9-F1
#
_entry.id   AF-A0A378KUH9-F1
#
_cell.length_a   1.000
_cell.length_b   1.000
_cell.length_c   1.000
_cell.angle_alpha   90.00
_cell.angle_beta   90.00
_cell.angle_gamma   90.00
#
_symmetry.space_group_name_H-M   'P 1'
#
loop_
_entity.id
_entity.type
_entity.pdbx_description
1 polymer ?
#
loop_
_entity_poly.entity_id
_entity_poly.type
_entity_poly.pdbx_seq_one_letter_code
_entity_poly.pdbx_strand_id
1 'polypeptide(L)'
;MTFVDWGETAILHPFFSLQTCLEQSITHHGVTEGDSTYLKFQDACFENWLGLATEKQLLNAFIVAKQIRLFWNILASNQFMLSVDRQAYKAYYPNQPSPIAGGFKALLEGIH
;
A
#
# COMPACT_ATOMS: atom_id res chain seq x y z
N MET A 1 18.02 -4.52 -7.39
CA MET A 1 16.82 -3.78 -6.96
C MET A 1 16.95 -3.57 -5.47
N THR A 2 17.10 -2.32 -5.04
CA THR A 2 17.30 -1.99 -3.62
C THR A 2 16.00 -1.37 -3.13
N PHE A 3 15.26 -2.09 -2.29
CA PHE A 3 14.04 -1.60 -1.66
C PHE A 3 14.44 -0.82 -0.41
N VAL A 4 14.21 0.50 -0.40
CA VAL A 4 14.52 1.34 0.76
C VAL A 4 13.25 2.11 1.14
N ASP A 5 13.04 2.20 2.45
CA ASP A 5 11.96 2.90 3.16
C ASP A 5 10.62 2.15 3.26
N TRP A 6 10.63 1.05 4.02
CA TRP A 6 9.43 0.38 4.49
C TRP A 6 9.31 0.53 6.00
N GLY A 7 9.13 1.75 6.52
CA GLY A 7 8.93 1.98 7.96
C GLY A 7 7.67 1.28 8.51
N GLU A 8 6.76 2.04 9.12
CA GLU A 8 5.64 1.50 9.91
C GLU A 8 4.72 0.52 9.14
N THR A 9 4.62 0.65 7.81
CA THR A 9 3.83 -0.26 6.95
C THR A 9 4.39 -1.68 6.87
N ALA A 10 5.73 -1.88 6.98
CA ALA A 10 6.33 -3.22 6.98
C ALA A 10 5.98 -4.04 8.23
N ILE A 11 5.79 -3.35 9.36
CA ILE A 11 5.62 -3.95 10.68
C ILE A 11 4.14 -4.26 10.97
N LEU A 12 3.22 -3.54 10.32
CA LEU A 12 1.79 -3.61 10.61
C LEU A 12 1.11 -4.88 10.07
N HIS A 13 1.40 -5.27 8.82
CA HIS A 13 0.71 -6.40 8.19
C HIS A 13 1.50 -6.94 6.98
N PRO A 14 1.77 -8.24 6.86
CA PRO A 14 2.56 -8.80 5.75
C PRO A 14 1.99 -8.46 4.36
N PHE A 15 0.66 -8.43 4.22
CA PHE A 15 0.02 -8.01 2.97
C PHE A 15 0.13 -6.50 2.67
N PHE A 16 0.28 -5.64 3.69
CA PHE A 16 0.53 -4.20 3.44
C PHE A 16 1.95 -3.99 2.89
N SER A 17 2.90 -4.74 3.43
CA SER A 17 4.28 -4.76 2.95
C SER A 17 4.34 -5.25 1.50
N LEU A 18 3.66 -6.36 1.18
CA LEU A 18 3.52 -6.85 -0.19
C LEU A 18 2.85 -5.82 -1.12
N GLN A 19 1.75 -5.18 -0.70
CA GLN A 19 1.08 -4.16 -1.50
C GLN A 19 1.98 -2.98 -1.83
N THR A 20 2.74 -2.51 -0.83
CA THR A 20 3.72 -1.44 -1.02
C THR A 20 4.78 -1.85 -2.03
N CYS A 21 5.31 -3.07 -1.92
CA CYS A 21 6.26 -3.62 -2.90
C CYS A 21 5.70 -3.60 -4.34
N LEU A 22 4.48 -4.09 -4.50
CA LEU A 22 3.82 -4.22 -5.79
C LEU A 22 3.53 -2.85 -6.40
N GLU A 23 3.04 -1.90 -5.61
CA GLU A 23 2.80 -0.53 -6.07
C GLU A 23 4.08 0.18 -6.50
N GLN A 24 5.16 0.07 -5.71
CA GLN A 24 6.45 0.64 -6.09
C GLN A 24 6.99 0.00 -7.37
N SER A 25 6.76 -1.31 -7.55
CA SER A 25 7.13 -2.03 -8.77
C SER A 25 6.35 -1.52 -9.98
N ILE A 26 5.05 -1.24 -9.83
CA ILE A 26 4.22 -0.66 -10.88
C ILE A 26 4.69 0.77 -11.21
N THR A 27 4.86 1.62 -10.19
CA THR A 27 5.19 3.04 -10.36
C THR A 27 6.60 3.27 -10.91
N HIS A 28 7.59 2.50 -10.46
CA HIS A 28 9.00 2.77 -10.75
C HIS A 28 9.65 1.78 -11.71
N HIS A 29 9.04 0.61 -11.93
CA HIS A 29 9.65 -0.46 -12.71
C HIS A 29 8.77 -0.97 -13.86
N GLY A 30 7.60 -0.35 -14.09
CA GLY A 30 6.72 -0.66 -15.22
C GLY A 30 6.10 -2.05 -15.14
N VAL A 31 6.08 -2.66 -13.95
CA VAL A 31 5.39 -3.94 -13.71
C VAL A 31 3.89 -3.72 -13.81
N THR A 32 3.15 -4.69 -14.35
CA THR A 32 1.69 -4.70 -14.37
C THR A 32 1.12 -5.85 -13.54
N GLU A 33 -0.15 -5.77 -13.11
CA GLU A 33 -0.78 -6.83 -12.30
C GLU A 33 -0.85 -8.19 -13.05
N GLY A 34 -0.77 -8.19 -14.38
CA GLY A 34 -0.73 -9.40 -15.20
C GLY A 34 0.68 -9.96 -15.45
N ASP A 35 1.73 -9.25 -15.03
CA ASP A 35 3.09 -9.68 -15.30
C ASP A 35 3.49 -10.87 -14.44
N SER A 36 4.26 -11.79 -15.02
CA SER A 36 4.84 -12.90 -14.25
C SER A 36 5.67 -12.44 -13.05
N THR A 37 6.28 -11.26 -13.10
CA THR A 37 7.02 -10.67 -11.98
C THR A 37 6.10 -10.30 -10.82
N TYR A 38 4.91 -9.75 -11.11
CA TYR A 38 3.91 -9.43 -10.10
C TYR A 38 3.42 -10.69 -9.39
N LEU A 39 3.08 -11.73 -10.16
CA LEU A 39 2.64 -13.02 -9.63
C LEU A 39 3.72 -13.67 -8.75
N LYS A 40 5.00 -13.65 -9.20
CA LYS A 40 6.12 -14.17 -8.40
C LYS A 40 6.26 -13.49 -7.04
N PHE A 41 6.03 -12.18 -6.95
CA PHE A 41 6.05 -11.48 -5.65
C PHE A 41 4.89 -11.90 -4.75
N GLN A 42 3.69 -12.09 -5.32
CA GLN A 42 2.54 -12.62 -4.58
C GLN A 42 2.80 -14.04 -4.08
N ASP A 43 3.24 -14.93 -4.97
CA ASP A 43 3.48 -16.35 -4.66
C ASP A 43 4.54 -16.50 -3.57
N ALA A 44 5.67 -15.79 -3.69
CA ALA A 44 6.73 -15.83 -2.70
C ALA A 44 6.27 -15.30 -1.32
N CYS A 45 5.35 -14.33 -1.30
CA CYS A 45 4.75 -13.88 -0.06
C CYS A 45 3.83 -14.96 0.54
N PHE A 46 2.98 -15.60 -0.29
CA PHE A 46 1.98 -16.57 0.13
C PHE A 46 2.57 -17.92 0.56
N GLU A 47 3.70 -18.33 -0.01
CA GLU A 47 4.35 -19.62 0.27
C GLU A 47 4.53 -19.88 1.77
N ASN A 48 4.93 -18.86 2.53
CA ASN A 48 5.15 -18.95 3.98
C ASN A 48 3.86 -19.17 4.80
N TRP A 49 2.68 -18.99 4.20
CA TRP A 49 1.39 -19.05 4.86
C TRP A 49 0.52 -20.23 4.40
N LEU A 50 0.98 -21.01 3.40
CA LEU A 50 0.23 -22.14 2.86
C LEU A 50 -0.01 -23.27 3.89
N GLY A 51 0.81 -23.34 4.95
CA GLY A 51 0.58 -24.23 6.08
C GLY A 51 -0.57 -23.81 7.01
N LEU A 52 -1.04 -22.56 6.91
CA LEU A 52 -2.07 -21.99 7.77
C LEU A 52 -3.39 -21.69 7.03
N ALA A 53 -3.32 -21.41 5.73
CA ALA A 53 -4.49 -21.12 4.91
C ALA A 53 -4.28 -21.56 3.46
N THR A 54 -5.37 -21.83 2.75
CA THR A 54 -5.33 -22.13 1.31
C THR A 54 -4.94 -20.88 0.52
N GLU A 55 -4.33 -21.07 -0.66
CA GLU A 55 -3.98 -19.97 -1.57
C GLU A 55 -5.17 -19.05 -1.86
N LYS A 56 -6.37 -19.61 -2.07
CA LYS A 56 -7.60 -18.84 -2.26
C LYS A 56 -7.92 -17.95 -1.05
N GLN A 57 -7.73 -18.46 0.17
CA GLN A 57 -7.95 -17.67 1.39
C GLN A 57 -6.90 -16.56 1.53
N LEU A 58 -5.64 -16.83 1.19
CA LEU A 58 -4.57 -15.83 1.20
C LEU A 58 -4.82 -14.72 0.16
N LEU A 59 -5.26 -15.09 -1.04
CA LEU A 59 -5.64 -14.13 -2.08
C LEU A 59 -6.81 -13.25 -1.62
N ASN A 60 -7.85 -13.85 -1.03
CA ASN A 60 -8.96 -13.08 -0.46
C ASN A 60 -8.49 -12.14 0.64
N ALA A 61 -7.63 -12.61 1.55
CA ALA A 61 -7.09 -11.78 2.63
C ALA A 61 -6.21 -10.64 2.09
N PHE A 62 -5.45 -10.88 1.03
CA PHE A 62 -4.69 -9.86 0.33
C PHE A 62 -5.59 -8.79 -0.31
N ILE A 63 -6.69 -9.19 -0.96
CA ILE A 63 -7.67 -8.26 -1.53
C ILE A 63 -8.32 -7.41 -0.43
N VAL A 64 -8.73 -8.04 0.68
CA VAL A 64 -9.30 -7.34 1.85
C VAL A 64 -8.28 -6.36 2.43
N ALA A 65 -7.03 -6.79 2.60
CA ALA A 65 -5.96 -5.91 3.05
C ALA A 65 -5.79 -4.70 2.12
N LYS A 66 -5.96 -4.86 0.79
CA LYS A 66 -5.81 -3.77 -0.20
C LYS A 66 -6.84 -2.68 0.07
N GLN A 67 -8.07 -3.09 0.39
CA GLN A 67 -9.15 -2.18 0.76
C GLN A 67 -8.88 -1.51 2.10
N ILE A 68 -8.52 -2.28 3.14
CA ILE A 68 -8.23 -1.73 4.48
C ILE A 68 -7.09 -0.71 4.42
N ARG A 69 -6.07 -0.96 3.59
CA ARG A 69 -4.92 -0.07 3.46
C ARG A 69 -5.32 1.32 2.97
N LEU A 70 -6.36 1.46 2.13
CA LEU A 70 -6.85 2.77 1.70
C LEU A 70 -7.35 3.59 2.89
N PHE A 71 -8.12 2.99 3.80
CA PHE A 71 -8.56 3.64 5.02
C PHE A 71 -7.39 3.98 5.93
N TRP A 72 -6.46 3.03 6.11
CA TRP A 72 -5.28 3.23 6.94
C TRP A 72 -4.42 4.39 6.42
N ASN A 73 -4.19 4.49 5.11
CA ASN A 73 -3.41 5.57 4.49
C ASN A 73 -4.03 6.94 4.76
N ILE A 74 -5.36 7.07 4.67
CA ILE A 74 -6.07 8.31 4.97
C ILE A 74 -5.89 8.70 6.44
N LEU A 75 -6.10 7.74 7.35
CA LEU A 75 -5.97 7.96 8.80
C LEU A 75 -4.54 8.32 9.20
N ALA A 76 -3.54 7.59 8.68
CA ALA A 76 -2.13 7.85 8.91
C ALA A 76 -1.73 9.24 8.39
N SER A 77 -2.18 9.61 7.19
CA SER A 77 -1.94 10.93 6.61
C SER A 77 -2.56 12.05 7.45
N ASN A 78 -3.77 11.84 7.97
CA ASN A 78 -4.44 12.79 8.86
C ASN A 78 -3.69 12.91 10.20
N GLN A 79 -3.28 11.79 10.80
CA GLN A 79 -2.50 11.79 12.03
C GLN A 79 -1.16 12.52 11.85
N PHE A 80 -0.48 12.28 10.74
CA PHE A 80 0.76 12.97 10.39
C PHE A 80 0.54 14.48 10.31
N MET A 81 -0.48 14.93 9.56
CA MET A 81 -0.83 16.36 9.45
C MET A 81 -1.12 17.01 10.82
N LEU A 82 -1.73 16.29 11.75
CA LEU A 82 -2.01 16.77 13.11
C LEU A 82 -0.77 16.81 14.01
N SER A 83 0.26 16.03 13.68
CA SER A 83 1.46 15.85 14.51
C SER A 83 2.63 16.74 14.07
N VAL A 84 2.51 17.44 12.95
CA VAL A 84 3.57 18.32 12.40
C VAL A 84 3.13 19.79 12.40
N ASP A 85 4.11 20.69 12.29
CA ASP A 85 3.79 22.10 12.10
C ASP A 85 3.02 22.32 10.80
N ARG A 86 1.87 23.00 10.89
CA ARG A 86 0.96 23.20 9.75
C ARG A 86 1.52 24.14 8.70
N GLN A 87 2.36 25.11 9.06
CA GLN A 87 2.97 26.01 8.08
C GLN A 87 4.04 25.28 7.28
N ALA A 88 4.89 24.51 7.95
CA ALA A 88 5.89 23.64 7.33
C ALA A 88 5.23 22.60 6.41
N TYR A 89 4.15 21.94 6.86
CA TYR A 89 3.40 20.99 6.05
C TYR A 89 2.86 21.63 4.76
N LYS A 90 2.23 22.81 4.86
CA LYS A 90 1.72 23.54 3.70
C LYS A 90 2.84 23.99 2.74
N ALA A 91 3.98 24.39 3.28
CA ALA A 91 5.14 24.79 2.48
C ALA A 91 5.82 23.60 1.76
N TYR A 92 5.72 22.39 2.31
CA TYR A 92 6.21 21.16 1.69
C TYR A 92 5.28 20.62 0.59
N TYR A 93 3.96 20.81 0.72
CA TYR A 93 2.95 20.40 -0.28
C TYR A 93 2.29 21.57 -1.04
N PRO A 94 3.01 22.59 -1.55
CA PRO A 94 2.36 23.79 -2.10
C PRO A 94 1.62 23.52 -3.41
N ASN A 95 2.06 22.52 -4.19
CA ASN A 95 1.50 22.16 -5.51
C ASN A 95 1.28 20.64 -5.67
N GLN A 96 1.33 19.88 -4.57
CA GLN A 96 1.13 18.43 -4.61
C GLN A 96 -0.28 18.09 -4.12
N PRO A 97 -0.94 17.07 -4.70
CA PRO A 97 -2.20 16.58 -4.18
C PRO A 97 -2.00 16.14 -2.73
N SER A 98 -2.87 16.62 -1.82
CA SER A 98 -2.86 16.18 -0.43
C SER A 98 -2.97 14.66 -0.36
N PRO A 99 -2.10 13.94 0.38
CA PRO A 99 -2.20 12.49 0.55
C PRO A 99 -3.58 12.03 1.04
N ILE A 100 -4.24 12.85 1.87
CA ILE A 100 -5.61 12.62 2.34
C ILE A 100 -6.60 12.68 1.17
N ALA A 101 -6.53 13.72 0.35
CA ALA A 101 -7.42 13.88 -0.81
C ALA A 101 -7.21 12.79 -1.86
N GLY A 102 -5.94 12.43 -2.13
CA GLY A 102 -5.58 11.32 -3.01
C GLY A 102 -6.10 9.98 -2.49
N GLY A 103 -5.97 9.73 -1.19
CA GLY A 103 -6.50 8.52 -0.53
C GLY A 103 -8.03 8.42 -0.65
N PHE A 104 -8.76 9.51 -0.40
CA PHE A 104 -10.21 9.52 -0.58
C PHE A 104 -10.64 9.30 -2.03
N LYS A 105 -9.92 9.89 -2.99
CA LYS A 105 -10.18 9.65 -4.42
C LYS A 105 -10.02 8.17 -4.77
N ALA A 106 -8.90 7.56 -4.39
CA ALA A 106 -8.65 6.13 -4.63
C ALA A 106 -9.68 5.22 -3.95
N LEU A 107 -10.14 5.61 -2.75
CA LEU A 107 -11.22 4.90 -2.05
C LEU A 107 -12.54 4.96 -2.84
N LEU A 108 -12.92 6.13 -3.36
CA LEU A 108 -14.14 6.28 -4.15
C LEU A 108 -14.06 5.53 -5.48
N GLU A 109 -12.90 5.55 -6.14
CA GLU A 109 -12.66 4.83 -7.40
C GLU A 109 -12.65 3.30 -7.20
N GLY A 110 -12.23 2.81 -6.03
CA GLY A 110 -12.20 1.38 -5.71
C GLY A 110 -13.50 0.80 -5.14
N ILE A 111 -14.53 1.61 -4.91
CA ILE A 111 -15.87 1.20 -4.42
C ILE A 111 -16.85 0.93 -5.59
N HIS A 112 -16.45 1.18 -6.84
CA HIS A 112 -17.23 0.91 -8.05
C HIS A 112 -16.58 -0.18 -8.91
#